data_AF-A0A561BS04-F1
#
_entry.id   AF-A0A561BS04-F1
#
_cell.length_a   1.000
_cell.length_b   1.000
_cell.length_c   1.000
_cell.angle_alpha   90.00
_cell.angle_beta   90.00
_cell.angle_gamma   90.00
#
_symmetry.space_group_name_H-M   'P 1'
#
loop_
_entity.id
_entity.type
_entity.pdbx_description
1 polymer ?
#
loop_
_entity_poly.entity_id
_entity_poly.type
_entity_poly.pdbx_seq_one_letter_code
_entity_poly.pdbx_strand_id
1 'polypeptide(L)'
;MSDNLWSPDFVMPVPEHERTPIRDEAKDEFVYRLTEALRELKDYGYSSQTIVVPTVGRVDEYKANTQDGTELARLWLISRDGHLDLYLAGQGVPREEDTQLWKQVVEQALTMLGTTKLVNWRTVLTEVPARWATGQQLSRPSKQGGMNFSLAAGRIAEDQTTTQSRLGLTVAWNYRSPILVTGKTRCYKWGEDGDWKTLERMRQLTALLSLVWDSPWTIREGPRESYIKSGDFAGPLMGHGWRAASDDAYASGEPIEVPPWLARGEEYLRSKPRIRHALFMHHEGLSIEPDHPSLALVCYTATVETVAQIDKKPEKCAHCGSTLSSRRRFEDAVKLVLADDQAASLAAAYVQRSRTVHQGRLHGTEHRMGSWGPMSLFLGDPAFDFEMGTVRTAKYASRWLILEQLRPVIDEDSWAALSRMK
;
A
#
# COMPACT_ATOMS: atom_id res chain seq x y z
N MET A 1 -21.73 -23.66 -30.28
CA MET A 1 -22.62 -22.58 -29.81
C MET A 1 -22.16 -21.34 -30.55
N SER A 2 -22.90 -20.90 -31.56
CA SER A 2 -22.64 -19.61 -32.20
C SER A 2 -23.07 -18.55 -31.19
N ASP A 3 -22.11 -17.88 -30.56
CA ASP A 3 -22.41 -16.74 -29.71
C ASP A 3 -23.16 -15.72 -30.57
N ASN A 4 -24.43 -15.48 -30.22
CA ASN A 4 -25.24 -14.42 -30.81
C ASN A 4 -24.59 -13.08 -30.42
N LEU A 5 -23.58 -12.69 -31.20
CA LEU A 5 -22.98 -11.37 -31.15
C LEU A 5 -24.07 -10.37 -31.53
N TRP A 6 -24.56 -9.65 -30.53
CA TRP A 6 -25.47 -8.53 -30.73
C TRP A 6 -24.81 -7.54 -31.70
N SER A 7 -25.53 -7.18 -32.76
CA SER A 7 -25.12 -6.18 -33.74
C SER A 7 -26.19 -5.09 -33.80
N PRO A 8 -25.80 -3.80 -33.72
CA PRO A 8 -26.74 -2.71 -33.88
C PRO A 8 -27.18 -2.56 -35.34
N ASP A 9 -28.44 -2.18 -35.55
CA ASP A 9 -28.98 -1.74 -36.84
C ASP A 9 -28.67 -0.25 -37.11
N PHE A 10 -28.48 0.53 -36.04
CA PHE A 10 -28.08 1.93 -36.12
C PHE A 10 -26.97 2.26 -35.12
N VAL A 11 -26.09 3.18 -35.53
CA VAL A 11 -25.12 3.85 -34.66
C VAL A 11 -25.20 5.34 -34.98
N MET A 12 -25.51 6.16 -33.99
CA MET A 12 -25.66 7.62 -34.16
C MET A 12 -25.01 8.36 -33.00
N PRO A 13 -24.49 9.59 -33.21
CA PRO A 13 -23.92 10.36 -32.12
C PRO A 13 -24.98 10.71 -31.08
N VAL A 14 -24.59 10.81 -29.80
CA VAL A 14 -25.46 11.39 -28.76
C VAL A 14 -25.70 12.86 -29.13
N PRO A 15 -26.97 13.32 -29.27
CA PRO A 15 -27.26 14.70 -29.64
C PRO A 15 -26.54 15.70 -28.73
N GLU A 16 -25.96 16.74 -29.33
CA GLU A 16 -25.19 17.80 -28.63
C GLU A 16 -23.90 17.35 -27.93
N HIS A 17 -23.58 16.04 -27.92
CA HIS A 17 -22.45 15.45 -27.21
C HIS A 17 -21.60 14.49 -28.05
N GLU A 18 -21.68 14.58 -29.38
CA GLU A 18 -20.93 13.72 -30.32
C GLU A 18 -19.46 13.59 -29.94
N ARG A 19 -18.83 14.73 -29.61
CA ARG A 19 -17.43 14.79 -29.17
C ARG A 19 -17.34 15.62 -27.91
N THR A 20 -17.18 14.93 -26.78
CA THR A 20 -17.07 15.60 -25.49
C THR A 20 -15.58 15.78 -25.14
N PRO A 21 -15.13 17.00 -24.77
CA PRO A 21 -13.74 17.27 -24.40
C PRO A 21 -13.41 16.73 -22.99
N ILE A 22 -13.62 15.43 -22.79
CA ILE A 22 -13.17 14.72 -21.59
C ILE A 22 -11.77 14.20 -21.89
N ARG A 23 -10.78 14.75 -21.17
CA ARG A 23 -9.41 14.25 -21.21
C ARG A 23 -9.40 12.79 -20.77
N ASP A 24 -8.49 11.98 -21.31
CA ASP A 24 -8.37 10.56 -20.93
C ASP A 24 -8.24 10.37 -19.40
N GLU A 25 -7.59 11.30 -18.70
CA GLU A 25 -7.45 11.31 -17.23
C GLU A 25 -8.79 11.44 -16.48
N ALA A 26 -9.81 12.02 -17.11
CA ALA A 26 -11.15 12.21 -16.56
C ALA A 26 -12.15 11.15 -17.08
N LYS A 27 -11.71 10.21 -17.91
CA LYS A 27 -12.57 9.14 -18.44
C LYS A 27 -13.17 8.29 -17.33
N ASP A 28 -12.34 7.85 -16.39
CA ASP A 28 -12.79 6.99 -15.29
C ASP A 28 -13.80 7.73 -14.39
N GLU A 29 -13.59 9.04 -14.18
CA GLU A 29 -14.56 9.88 -13.50
C GLU A 29 -15.87 9.98 -14.29
N PHE A 30 -15.81 10.25 -15.60
CA PHE A 30 -17.01 10.35 -16.42
C PHE A 30 -17.84 9.06 -16.39
N VAL A 31 -17.18 7.91 -16.55
CA VAL A 31 -17.83 6.58 -16.46
C VAL A 31 -18.53 6.39 -15.11
N TYR A 32 -17.89 6.83 -14.03
CA TYR A 32 -18.49 6.81 -12.70
C TYR A 32 -19.73 7.71 -12.62
N ARG A 33 -19.63 8.97 -13.08
CA ARG A 33 -20.75 9.92 -13.06
C ARG A 33 -21.91 9.48 -13.95
N LEU A 34 -21.61 8.87 -15.08
CA LEU A 34 -22.58 8.25 -15.98
C LEU A 34 -23.37 7.14 -15.26
N THR A 35 -22.67 6.31 -14.50
CA THR A 35 -23.27 5.26 -13.68
C THR A 35 -24.18 5.82 -12.60
N GLU A 36 -23.77 6.89 -11.90
CA GLU A 36 -24.62 7.55 -10.89
C GLU A 36 -25.87 8.17 -11.50
N ALA A 37 -25.72 8.95 -12.57
CA ALA A 37 -26.83 9.58 -13.29
C ALA A 37 -27.83 8.53 -13.80
N LEU A 38 -27.32 7.40 -14.33
CA LEU A 38 -28.18 6.31 -14.79
C LEU A 38 -28.96 5.66 -13.64
N ARG A 39 -28.36 5.46 -12.46
CA ARG A 39 -29.06 4.93 -11.27
C ARG A 39 -30.13 5.88 -10.75
N GLU A 40 -29.89 7.19 -10.79
CA GLU A 40 -30.86 8.19 -10.37
C GLU A 40 -32.07 8.25 -11.31
N LEU A 41 -31.83 8.11 -12.62
CA LEU A 41 -32.87 8.14 -13.65
C LEU A 41 -33.57 6.78 -13.86
N LYS A 42 -32.90 5.66 -13.56
CA LYS A 42 -33.41 4.28 -13.75
C LYS A 42 -33.01 3.36 -12.60
N ASP A 43 -34.01 2.85 -11.89
CA ASP A 43 -33.82 2.01 -10.69
C ASP A 43 -33.50 0.53 -11.01
N TYR A 44 -33.66 0.10 -12.27
CA TYR A 44 -33.54 -1.32 -12.68
C TYR A 44 -32.10 -1.79 -12.98
N GLY A 45 -31.10 -0.96 -12.70
CA GLY A 45 -29.69 -1.27 -12.91
C GLY A 45 -29.23 -1.17 -14.37
N TYR A 46 -27.96 -1.52 -14.58
CA TYR A 46 -27.30 -1.45 -15.89
C TYR A 46 -26.24 -2.56 -15.99
N SER A 47 -25.78 -2.82 -17.19
CA SER A 47 -24.58 -3.63 -17.45
C SER A 47 -23.59 -2.87 -18.33
N SER A 48 -22.32 -3.19 -18.19
CA SER A 48 -21.25 -2.62 -19.01
C SER A 48 -20.28 -3.70 -19.46
N GLN A 49 -19.76 -3.58 -20.69
CA GLN A 49 -18.74 -4.48 -21.22
C GLN A 49 -17.81 -3.74 -22.18
N THR A 50 -16.55 -4.15 -22.24
CA THR A 50 -15.62 -3.68 -23.28
C THR A 50 -15.68 -4.64 -24.47
N ILE A 51 -16.00 -4.11 -25.65
CA ILE A 51 -16.03 -4.87 -26.92
C ILE A 51 -15.02 -4.30 -27.92
N VAL A 52 -14.70 -5.06 -28.96
CA VAL A 52 -13.87 -4.60 -30.08
C VAL A 52 -14.73 -4.61 -31.34
N VAL A 53 -14.99 -3.42 -31.88
CA VAL A 53 -15.76 -3.22 -33.10
C VAL A 53 -14.78 -2.98 -34.27
N PRO A 54 -14.79 -3.78 -35.35
CA PRO A 54 -13.76 -3.71 -36.40
C PRO A 54 -13.53 -2.32 -37.01
N THR A 55 -14.58 -1.52 -37.14
CA THR A 55 -14.52 -0.17 -37.73
C THR A 55 -14.16 0.93 -36.73
N VAL A 56 -14.37 0.68 -35.43
CA VAL A 56 -14.30 1.72 -34.39
C VAL A 56 -13.12 1.51 -33.44
N GLY A 57 -12.72 0.26 -33.22
CA GLY A 57 -11.72 -0.14 -32.24
C GLY A 57 -12.36 -0.63 -30.93
N ARG A 58 -11.70 -0.33 -29.81
CA ARG A 58 -12.17 -0.70 -28.47
C ARG A 58 -13.29 0.24 -28.03
N VAL A 59 -14.40 -0.32 -27.60
CA VAL A 59 -15.61 0.41 -27.18
C VAL A 59 -16.02 -0.05 -25.79
N ASP A 60 -16.27 0.88 -24.88
CA ASP A 60 -16.92 0.58 -23.61
C ASP A 60 -18.44 0.78 -23.79
N GLU A 61 -19.17 -0.33 -23.80
CA GLU A 61 -20.61 -0.39 -24.05
C GLU A 61 -21.38 -0.41 -22.73
N TYR A 62 -22.44 0.39 -22.63
CA TYR A 62 -23.35 0.47 -21.48
C TYR A 62 -24.77 0.19 -21.92
N LYS A 63 -25.43 -0.71 -21.20
CA LYS A 63 -26.82 -1.11 -21.42
C LYS A 63 -27.65 -0.79 -20.17
N ALA A 64 -28.69 0.02 -20.34
CA ALA A 64 -29.69 0.25 -19.31
C ALA A 64 -30.70 -0.91 -19.30
N ASN A 65 -31.01 -1.43 -18.12
CA ASN A 65 -32.05 -2.45 -17.97
C ASN A 65 -33.42 -1.79 -17.79
N THR A 66 -34.48 -2.43 -18.27
CA THR A 66 -35.86 -2.00 -18.09
C THR A 66 -36.67 -3.11 -17.40
N GLN A 67 -37.74 -2.71 -16.71
CA GLN A 67 -38.61 -3.66 -15.99
C GLN A 67 -39.33 -4.63 -16.92
N ASP A 68 -39.71 -4.16 -18.10
CA ASP A 68 -40.45 -4.90 -19.12
C ASP A 68 -39.53 -5.76 -20.01
N GLY A 69 -38.22 -5.71 -19.80
CA GLY A 69 -37.23 -6.40 -20.62
C GLY A 69 -37.03 -5.80 -22.01
N THR A 70 -37.67 -4.67 -22.32
CA THR A 70 -37.46 -3.94 -23.57
C THR A 70 -36.00 -3.52 -23.69
N GLU A 71 -35.36 -3.94 -24.78
CA GLU A 71 -33.99 -3.51 -25.07
C GLU A 71 -34.00 -2.04 -25.50
N LEU A 72 -33.35 -1.19 -24.71
CA LEU A 72 -33.05 0.20 -25.07
C LEU A 72 -31.79 0.26 -25.94
N ALA A 73 -31.61 1.38 -26.65
CA ALA A 73 -30.31 1.71 -27.23
C ALA A 73 -29.19 1.62 -26.16
N ARG A 74 -28.01 1.20 -26.57
CA ARG A 74 -26.79 1.10 -25.76
C ARG A 74 -25.94 2.34 -25.99
N LEU A 75 -25.27 2.82 -24.94
CA LEU A 75 -24.30 3.89 -25.06
C LEU A 75 -22.91 3.29 -25.31
N TRP A 76 -22.24 3.77 -26.35
CA TRP A 76 -20.88 3.42 -26.72
C TRP A 76 -19.95 4.59 -26.38
N LEU A 77 -18.94 4.32 -25.54
CA LEU A 77 -17.85 5.24 -25.21
C LEU A 77 -16.60 4.82 -25.98
N ILE A 78 -16.07 5.74 -26.78
CA ILE A 78 -14.86 5.49 -27.59
C ILE A 78 -13.83 6.55 -27.21
N SER A 79 -12.66 6.11 -26.71
CA SER A 79 -11.54 7.02 -26.41
C SER A 79 -10.65 7.16 -27.64
N ARG A 80 -10.49 8.40 -28.12
CA ARG A 80 -9.68 8.74 -29.29
C ARG A 80 -8.98 10.08 -29.07
N ASP A 81 -7.68 10.10 -29.27
CA ASP A 81 -6.85 11.32 -29.25
C ASP A 81 -7.08 12.22 -28.02
N GLY A 82 -7.30 11.63 -26.84
CA GLY A 82 -7.57 12.37 -25.62
C GLY A 82 -9.00 12.93 -25.48
N HIS A 83 -9.94 12.44 -26.29
CA HIS A 83 -11.37 12.76 -26.25
C HIS A 83 -12.22 11.50 -26.06
N LEU A 84 -13.46 11.69 -25.59
CA LEU A 84 -14.49 10.67 -25.59
C LEU A 84 -15.56 11.01 -26.63
N ASP A 85 -15.68 10.13 -27.62
CA ASP A 85 -16.79 10.15 -28.57
C ASP A 85 -17.93 9.27 -28.01
N LEU A 86 -19.15 9.80 -28.05
CA LEU A 86 -20.33 9.18 -27.46
C LEU A 86 -21.36 8.85 -28.55
N TYR A 87 -21.69 7.56 -28.68
CA TYR A 87 -22.65 7.08 -29.67
C TYR A 87 -23.75 6.25 -29.03
N LEU A 88 -24.95 6.31 -29.61
CA LEU A 88 -26.04 5.40 -29.34
C LEU A 88 -26.06 4.31 -30.40
N ALA A 89 -26.07 3.06 -29.96
CA ALA A 89 -26.15 1.88 -30.80
C ALA A 89 -27.38 1.06 -30.41
N GLY A 90 -28.25 0.73 -31.37
CA GLY A 90 -29.49 -0.01 -31.08
C GLY A 90 -29.97 -0.83 -32.25
N GLN A 91 -31.02 -1.63 -32.03
CA GLN A 91 -31.72 -2.40 -33.06
C GLN A 91 -33.01 -1.70 -33.46
N GLY A 92 -33.41 -1.83 -34.72
CA GLY A 92 -34.58 -1.19 -35.30
C GLY A 92 -34.40 0.31 -35.56
N VAL A 93 -35.47 1.08 -35.35
CA VAL A 93 -35.49 2.53 -35.56
C VAL A 93 -35.21 3.23 -34.24
N PRO A 94 -34.32 4.25 -34.19
CA PRO A 94 -34.06 5.03 -32.99
C PRO A 94 -35.36 5.57 -32.38
N ARG A 95 -35.55 5.33 -31.08
CA ARG A 95 -36.67 5.90 -30.32
C ARG A 95 -36.24 7.20 -29.66
N GLU A 96 -37.14 8.17 -29.65
CA GLU A 96 -36.90 9.45 -28.97
C GLU A 96 -36.64 9.26 -27.47
N GLU A 97 -37.38 8.35 -26.82
CA GLU A 97 -37.22 8.03 -25.40
C GLU A 97 -35.81 7.53 -25.05
N ASP A 98 -35.25 6.65 -25.88
CA ASP A 98 -33.89 6.10 -25.70
C ASP A 98 -32.84 7.23 -25.83
N THR A 99 -33.05 8.09 -26.82
CA THR A 99 -32.16 9.23 -27.11
C THR A 99 -32.19 10.25 -25.98
N GLN A 100 -33.39 10.59 -25.48
CA GLN A 100 -33.57 11.53 -24.37
C GLN A 100 -33.01 10.99 -23.06
N LEU A 101 -33.19 9.70 -22.77
CA LEU A 101 -32.61 9.08 -21.58
C LEU A 101 -31.09 9.23 -21.57
N TRP A 102 -30.42 8.79 -22.63
CA TRP A 102 -28.96 8.85 -22.66
C TRP A 102 -28.43 10.26 -22.74
N LYS A 103 -29.13 11.18 -23.42
CA LYS A 103 -28.80 12.60 -23.40
C LYS A 103 -28.80 13.14 -21.96
N GLN A 104 -29.87 12.91 -21.19
CA GLN A 104 -29.97 13.36 -19.80
C GLN A 104 -28.90 12.73 -18.89
N VAL A 105 -28.65 11.42 -19.04
CA VAL A 105 -27.62 10.71 -18.28
C VAL A 105 -26.24 11.30 -18.57
N VAL A 106 -25.92 11.54 -19.85
CA VAL A 106 -24.66 12.15 -20.27
C VAL A 106 -24.54 13.58 -19.74
N GLU A 107 -25.55 14.43 -19.94
CA GLU A 107 -25.56 15.82 -19.45
C GLU A 107 -25.34 15.87 -17.94
N GLN A 108 -26.08 15.06 -17.18
CA GLN A 108 -25.93 15.01 -15.73
C GLN A 108 -24.52 14.55 -15.34
N ALA A 109 -23.98 13.52 -16.00
CA ALA A 109 -22.63 13.04 -15.76
C ALA A 109 -21.58 14.13 -16.04
N LEU A 110 -21.73 14.87 -17.14
CA LEU A 110 -20.86 15.99 -17.49
C LEU A 110 -20.94 17.12 -16.46
N THR A 111 -22.15 17.40 -15.95
CA THR A 111 -22.35 18.43 -14.92
C THR A 111 -21.71 18.04 -13.60
N MET A 112 -21.60 16.74 -13.32
CA MET A 112 -20.96 16.19 -12.12
C MET A 112 -19.45 15.98 -12.27
N LEU A 113 -18.88 16.15 -13.47
CA LEU A 113 -17.43 16.06 -13.69
C LEU A 113 -16.67 17.12 -12.88
N GLY A 114 -15.53 16.72 -12.34
CA GLY A 114 -14.71 17.49 -11.41
C GLY A 114 -15.33 17.65 -10.02
N THR A 115 -16.58 17.27 -9.80
CA THR A 115 -17.18 17.37 -8.46
C THR A 115 -16.53 16.31 -7.58
N THR A 116 -16.11 16.67 -6.39
CA THR A 116 -15.50 15.74 -5.44
C THR A 116 -16.10 16.00 -4.08
N LYS A 117 -16.27 14.95 -3.29
CA LYS A 117 -16.72 15.07 -1.91
C LYS A 117 -15.53 14.84 -1.00
N LEU A 118 -15.48 15.60 0.09
CA LEU A 118 -14.51 15.39 1.14
C LEU A 118 -15.10 14.39 2.14
N VAL A 119 -14.62 13.16 2.10
CA VAL A 119 -15.10 12.08 2.97
C VAL A 119 -14.20 11.98 4.21
N ASN A 120 -14.81 11.99 5.39
CA ASN A 120 -14.11 11.74 6.65
C ASN A 120 -13.92 10.23 6.82
N TRP A 121 -12.71 9.81 7.20
CA TRP A 121 -12.38 8.41 7.39
C TRP A 121 -11.60 8.16 8.68
N ARG A 122 -11.54 6.88 9.05
CA ARG A 122 -10.77 6.36 10.18
C ARG A 122 -10.06 5.05 9.78
N THR A 123 -8.94 4.77 10.42
CA THR A 123 -8.14 3.54 10.28
C THR A 123 -7.43 3.26 11.60
N VAL A 124 -7.03 2.01 11.83
CA VAL A 124 -6.31 1.61 13.05
C VAL A 124 -4.95 1.07 12.65
N LEU A 125 -3.90 1.64 13.24
CA LEU A 125 -2.53 1.16 13.13
C LEU A 125 -2.16 0.36 14.38
N THR A 126 -1.39 -0.71 14.20
CA THR A 126 -0.81 -1.46 15.31
C THR A 126 0.62 -1.85 14.97
N GLU A 127 1.45 -1.98 15.99
CA GLU A 127 2.74 -2.65 15.87
C GLU A 127 2.52 -4.15 15.65
N VAL A 128 3.29 -4.73 14.71
CA VAL A 128 3.34 -6.17 14.44
C VAL A 128 4.15 -6.84 15.55
N PRO A 129 3.74 -8.03 16.04
CA PRO A 129 4.47 -8.71 17.09
C PRO A 129 5.92 -9.02 16.75
N ALA A 130 6.86 -8.30 17.37
CA ALA A 130 8.28 -8.64 17.38
C ALA A 130 8.63 -9.46 18.63
N ARG A 131 9.51 -10.46 18.48
CA ARG A 131 9.88 -11.45 19.54
C ARG A 131 10.42 -10.83 20.85
N TRP A 132 10.80 -9.55 20.85
CA TRP A 132 11.46 -8.89 21.98
C TRP A 132 10.97 -7.47 22.28
N ALA A 133 9.87 -7.01 21.66
CA ALA A 133 9.38 -5.64 21.86
C ALA A 133 8.38 -5.57 23.03
N THR A 134 8.57 -4.62 23.94
CA THR A 134 7.65 -4.28 25.04
C THR A 134 6.38 -3.56 24.56
N GLY A 135 6.21 -3.43 23.26
CA GLY A 135 5.15 -2.64 22.63
C GLY A 135 5.54 -1.16 22.56
N GLN A 136 5.16 -0.49 21.48
CA GLN A 136 5.20 0.98 21.40
C GLN A 136 3.82 1.59 21.66
N GLN A 137 3.78 2.78 22.26
CA GLN A 137 2.55 3.52 22.51
C GLN A 137 2.71 5.01 22.23
N LEU A 138 1.71 5.61 21.59
CA LEU A 138 1.71 7.05 21.33
C LEU A 138 1.69 7.84 22.65
N SER A 139 2.71 8.66 22.90
CA SER A 139 2.85 9.41 24.15
C SER A 139 1.77 10.50 24.33
N ARG A 140 1.33 11.09 23.21
CA ARG A 140 0.31 12.16 23.18
C ARG A 140 -0.41 12.20 21.83
N PRO A 141 -1.69 12.61 21.79
CA PRO A 141 -2.37 12.87 20.53
C PRO A 141 -1.63 13.91 19.69
N SER A 142 -1.63 13.72 18.37
CA SER A 142 -0.92 14.59 17.43
C SER A 142 -1.73 14.81 16.16
N LYS A 143 -1.48 15.91 15.46
CA LYS A 143 -2.11 16.24 14.17
C LYS A 143 -1.04 16.52 13.13
N GLN A 144 -0.97 15.70 12.09
CA GLN A 144 0.04 15.82 11.01
C GLN A 144 -0.61 15.59 9.65
N GLY A 145 -0.33 16.45 8.67
CA GLY A 145 -0.78 16.24 7.28
C GLY A 145 -2.29 16.13 7.09
N GLY A 146 -3.07 16.84 7.90
CA GLY A 146 -4.55 16.76 7.89
C GLY A 146 -5.12 15.50 8.54
N MET A 147 -4.29 14.68 9.19
CA MET A 147 -4.69 13.51 9.96
C MET A 147 -4.54 13.77 11.47
N ASN A 148 -5.41 13.18 12.28
CA ASN A 148 -5.27 13.16 13.73
C ASN A 148 -4.90 11.75 14.18
N PHE A 149 -3.94 11.66 15.08
CA PHE A 149 -3.42 10.44 15.68
C PHE A 149 -3.76 10.47 17.16
N SER A 150 -4.37 9.40 17.66
CA SER A 150 -4.68 9.22 19.07
C SER A 150 -4.61 7.74 19.41
N LEU A 151 -4.36 7.41 20.67
CA LEU A 151 -4.55 6.03 21.13
C LEU A 151 -6.01 5.60 20.87
N ALA A 152 -6.19 4.39 20.34
CA ALA A 152 -7.49 3.73 20.33
C ALA A 152 -7.91 3.43 21.78
N ALA A 153 -9.21 3.22 22.01
CA ALA A 153 -9.72 2.99 23.36
C ALA A 153 -9.13 1.70 23.97
N GLY A 154 -8.16 1.87 24.86
CA GLY A 154 -7.55 0.78 25.64
C GLY A 154 -6.40 0.05 24.95
N ARG A 155 -5.70 -0.75 25.74
CA ARG A 155 -4.73 -1.73 25.25
C ARG A 155 -5.44 -2.99 24.81
N ILE A 156 -4.84 -3.67 23.85
CA ILE A 156 -5.32 -4.94 23.35
C ILE A 156 -4.32 -6.03 23.70
N ALA A 157 -4.82 -7.20 24.09
CA ALA A 157 -4.04 -8.41 24.19
C ALA A 157 -4.27 -9.25 22.93
N GLU A 158 -3.19 -9.67 22.30
CA GLU A 158 -3.20 -10.60 21.17
C GLU A 158 -2.51 -11.91 21.55
N ASP A 159 -3.17 -13.02 21.23
CA ASP A 159 -2.60 -14.36 21.35
C ASP A 159 -1.51 -14.52 20.27
N GLN A 160 -0.24 -14.55 20.67
CA GLN A 160 0.84 -14.96 19.79
C GLN A 160 1.12 -16.43 20.01
N THR A 161 0.86 -17.24 18.99
CA THR A 161 1.29 -18.63 18.97
C THR A 161 2.78 -18.67 18.71
N THR A 162 3.56 -18.81 19.78
CA THR A 162 4.98 -19.13 19.65
C THR A 162 5.15 -20.64 19.71
N THR A 163 5.79 -21.22 18.70
CA THR A 163 6.27 -22.59 18.80
C THR A 163 7.52 -22.59 19.68
N GLN A 164 7.38 -22.99 20.94
CA GLN A 164 8.55 -23.27 21.78
C GLN A 164 9.00 -24.70 21.52
N SER A 165 10.26 -24.92 21.09
CA SER A 165 10.80 -26.28 20.93
C SER A 165 10.60 -27.07 22.21
N ARG A 166 10.03 -28.26 22.07
CA ARG A 166 9.97 -29.34 23.07
C ARG A 166 8.93 -29.23 24.20
N LEU A 167 8.20 -28.12 24.36
CA LEU A 167 7.21 -27.97 25.44
C LEU A 167 5.74 -27.81 24.99
N GLY A 168 5.47 -27.86 23.68
CA GLY A 168 4.12 -27.69 23.12
C GLY A 168 3.85 -26.26 22.64
N LEU A 169 2.58 -25.95 22.36
CA LEU A 169 2.14 -24.62 21.93
C LEU A 169 2.06 -23.70 23.16
N THR A 170 2.93 -22.70 23.25
CA THR A 170 2.81 -21.64 24.25
C THR A 170 2.10 -20.45 23.61
N VAL A 171 0.95 -20.09 24.17
CA VAL A 171 0.25 -18.84 23.83
C VAL A 171 0.80 -17.77 24.75
N ALA A 172 1.60 -16.86 24.20
CA ALA A 172 2.00 -15.65 24.89
C ALA A 172 1.00 -14.54 24.58
N TRP A 173 0.66 -13.73 25.59
CA TRP A 173 -0.14 -12.52 25.37
C TRP A 173 0.79 -11.35 25.09
N ASN A 174 0.62 -10.75 23.92
CA ASN A 174 1.26 -9.47 23.61
C ASN A 174 0.27 -8.35 23.84
N TYR A 175 0.68 -7.39 24.65
CA TYR A 175 -0.08 -6.17 24.86
C TYR A 175 0.35 -5.11 23.83
N ARG A 176 -0.63 -4.51 23.16
CA ARG A 176 -0.42 -3.46 22.15
C ARG A 176 -1.28 -2.25 22.45
N SER A 177 -0.83 -1.09 21.98
CA SER A 177 -1.53 0.18 22.11
C SER A 177 -1.88 0.70 20.72
N PRO A 178 -3.03 0.28 20.13
CA PRO A 178 -3.36 0.65 18.75
C PRO A 178 -3.53 2.16 18.62
N ILE A 179 -3.17 2.69 17.45
CA ILE A 179 -3.33 4.11 17.13
C ILE A 179 -4.51 4.27 16.19
N LEU A 180 -5.52 5.00 16.64
CA LEU A 180 -6.60 5.48 15.80
C LEU A 180 -6.07 6.67 14.98
N VAL A 181 -6.15 6.54 13.65
CA VAL A 181 -5.84 7.62 12.72
C VAL A 181 -7.13 8.04 12.04
N THR A 182 -7.42 9.33 12.05
CA THR A 182 -8.58 9.92 11.36
C THR A 182 -8.11 10.96 10.37
N GLY A 183 -8.83 11.12 9.26
CA GLY A 183 -8.46 12.08 8.24
C GLY A 183 -9.61 12.36 7.28
N LYS A 184 -9.28 13.06 6.20
CA LYS A 184 -10.20 13.37 5.12
C LYS A 184 -9.57 13.06 3.78
N THR A 185 -10.33 12.47 2.87
CA THR A 185 -9.91 12.21 1.49
C THR A 185 -10.93 12.82 0.55
N ARG A 186 -10.44 13.56 -0.44
CA ARG A 186 -11.25 14.07 -1.53
C ARG A 186 -11.40 12.96 -2.56
N CYS A 187 -12.62 12.48 -2.75
CA CYS A 187 -12.92 11.36 -3.65
C CYS A 187 -14.28 11.57 -4.32
N TYR A 188 -14.55 10.77 -5.35
CA TYR A 188 -15.86 10.74 -6.00
C TYR A 188 -16.83 9.91 -5.16
N LYS A 189 -16.35 8.76 -4.70
CA LYS A 189 -17.08 7.81 -3.87
C LYS A 189 -16.13 7.08 -2.94
N TRP A 190 -16.59 6.81 -1.72
CA TRP A 190 -15.77 6.08 -0.77
C TRP A 190 -15.40 4.67 -1.27
N GLY A 191 -16.38 3.83 -1.62
CA GLY A 191 -16.12 2.43 -1.99
C GLY A 191 -15.59 2.17 -3.41
N GLU A 192 -15.06 3.18 -4.09
CA GLU A 192 -14.47 3.02 -5.43
C GLU A 192 -13.09 3.66 -5.51
N ASP A 193 -12.99 4.99 -5.32
CA ASP A 193 -11.70 5.68 -5.37
C ASP A 193 -11.23 6.15 -3.98
N GLY A 194 -12.15 6.46 -3.07
CA GLY A 194 -11.84 7.02 -1.75
C GLY A 194 -11.09 6.06 -0.83
N ASP A 195 -11.56 4.82 -0.71
CA ASP A 195 -10.95 3.79 0.13
C ASP A 195 -9.58 3.38 -0.40
N TRP A 196 -9.43 3.18 -1.71
CA TRP A 196 -8.15 2.86 -2.36
C TRP A 196 -7.12 3.98 -2.20
N LYS A 197 -7.48 5.23 -2.54
CA LYS A 197 -6.59 6.40 -2.38
C LYS A 197 -6.14 6.56 -0.93
N THR A 198 -7.08 6.36 0.00
CA THR A 198 -6.76 6.45 1.43
C THR A 198 -5.88 5.28 1.87
N LEU A 199 -6.12 4.07 1.39
CA LEU A 199 -5.32 2.89 1.72
C LEU A 199 -3.89 3.01 1.18
N GLU A 200 -3.70 3.47 -0.06
CA GLU A 200 -2.37 3.74 -0.63
C GLU A 200 -1.61 4.76 0.22
N ARG A 201 -2.26 5.86 0.56
CA ARG A 201 -1.72 6.88 1.45
C ARG A 201 -1.31 6.31 2.81
N MET A 202 -2.19 5.52 3.42
CA MET A 202 -1.93 4.91 4.72
C MET A 202 -0.81 3.87 4.66
N ARG A 203 -0.66 3.11 3.57
CA ARG A 203 0.47 2.18 3.40
C ARG A 203 1.79 2.93 3.41
N GLN A 204 1.88 4.03 2.65
CA GLN A 204 3.08 4.88 2.63
C GLN A 204 3.37 5.48 4.01
N LEU A 205 2.34 6.01 4.67
CA LEU A 205 2.46 6.58 6.01
C LEU A 205 2.95 5.55 7.03
N THR A 206 2.34 4.37 7.05
CA THR A 206 2.68 3.28 7.97
C THR A 206 4.10 2.78 7.74
N ALA A 207 4.55 2.66 6.49
CA ALA A 207 5.93 2.32 6.17
C ALA A 207 6.91 3.41 6.67
N LEU A 208 6.57 4.69 6.50
CA LEU A 208 7.38 5.81 6.99
C LEU A 208 7.44 5.86 8.52
N LEU A 209 6.33 5.60 9.20
CA LEU A 209 6.28 5.52 10.66
C LEU A 209 7.10 4.32 11.17
N SER A 210 7.01 3.17 10.50
CA SER A 210 7.82 1.98 10.83
C SER A 210 9.32 2.24 10.71
N LEU A 211 9.73 2.99 9.67
CA LEU A 211 11.11 3.43 9.49
C LEU A 211 11.58 4.30 10.67
N VAL A 212 10.77 5.30 11.06
CA VAL A 212 11.14 6.25 12.13
C VAL A 212 11.20 5.54 13.47
N TRP A 213 10.16 4.78 13.83
CA TRP A 213 10.05 4.10 15.11
C TRP A 213 10.87 2.80 15.21
N ASP A 214 11.55 2.42 14.13
CA ASP A 214 12.39 1.22 14.00
C ASP A 214 11.68 -0.10 14.37
N SER A 215 10.35 -0.11 14.22
CA SER A 215 9.48 -1.24 14.53
C SER A 215 8.47 -1.46 13.40
N PRO A 216 8.09 -2.71 13.06
CA PRO A 216 7.08 -2.97 12.05
C PRO A 216 5.70 -2.50 12.53
N TRP A 217 5.16 -1.42 11.96
CA TRP A 217 3.78 -1.03 12.13
C TRP A 217 2.95 -1.47 10.92
N THR A 218 1.68 -1.81 11.11
CA THR A 218 0.79 -2.24 10.04
C THR A 218 -0.59 -1.61 10.14
N ILE A 219 -1.33 -1.61 9.03
CA ILE A 219 -2.72 -1.20 8.98
C ILE A 219 -3.55 -2.40 9.46
N ARG A 220 -4.02 -2.34 10.71
CA ARG A 220 -4.84 -3.39 11.29
C ARG A 220 -6.27 -3.36 10.76
N GLU A 221 -6.84 -2.16 10.73
CA GLU A 221 -8.14 -1.90 10.11
C GLU A 221 -7.93 -0.94 8.95
N GLY A 222 -8.24 -1.40 7.73
CA GLY A 222 -8.23 -0.55 6.54
C GLY A 222 -9.12 0.69 6.71
N PRO A 223 -8.88 1.76 5.94
CA PRO A 223 -9.70 2.97 6.02
C PRO A 223 -11.20 2.66 5.84
N ARG A 224 -12.04 3.32 6.63
CA ARG A 224 -13.52 3.28 6.51
C ARG A 224 -14.10 4.66 6.76
N GLU A 225 -15.31 4.91 6.28
CA GLU A 225 -16.05 6.14 6.57
C GLU A 225 -16.22 6.33 8.08
N SER A 226 -16.09 7.58 8.56
CA SER A 226 -15.98 7.86 10.00
C SER A 226 -17.21 7.45 10.82
N TYR A 227 -18.39 7.37 10.20
CA TYR A 227 -19.62 6.93 10.86
C TYR A 227 -19.66 5.41 11.10
N ILE A 228 -18.89 4.64 10.31
CA ILE A 228 -18.68 3.22 10.52
C ILE A 228 -17.73 3.11 11.71
N LYS A 229 -18.29 2.94 12.91
CA LYS A 229 -17.47 2.66 14.10
C LYS A 229 -16.60 1.44 13.80
N SER A 230 -15.34 1.45 14.23
CA SER A 230 -14.56 0.22 14.32
C SER A 230 -15.42 -0.72 15.13
N GLY A 231 -15.77 -1.84 14.52
CA GLY A 231 -16.71 -2.77 15.11
C GLY A 231 -16.17 -3.19 16.46
N ASP A 232 -17.09 -3.40 17.40
CA ASP A 232 -16.93 -4.20 18.59
C ASP A 232 -15.65 -5.04 18.54
N PHE A 233 -14.78 -4.88 19.53
CA PHE A 233 -13.47 -5.49 19.59
C PHE A 233 -13.52 -7.05 19.68
N ALA A 234 -14.60 -7.66 19.17
CA ALA A 234 -14.92 -9.05 18.88
C ALA A 234 -14.34 -9.66 17.58
N GLY A 235 -14.29 -8.86 16.50
CA GLY A 235 -14.22 -9.40 15.13
C GLY A 235 -12.80 -9.67 14.62
N PRO A 236 -12.43 -10.92 14.26
CA PRO A 236 -11.10 -11.24 13.75
C PRO A 236 -10.97 -10.76 12.30
N LEU A 237 -10.47 -9.54 12.08
CA LEU A 237 -10.17 -9.09 10.72
C LEU A 237 -8.97 -9.81 10.09
N MET A 238 -8.14 -10.50 10.89
CA MET A 238 -7.11 -11.46 10.42
C MET A 238 -6.75 -12.48 11.52
N GLY A 239 -7.61 -13.47 11.76
CA GLY A 239 -7.23 -14.73 12.43
C GLY A 239 -7.03 -14.72 13.96
N HIS A 240 -6.90 -13.57 14.61
CA HIS A 240 -6.73 -13.50 16.08
C HIS A 240 -7.72 -12.50 16.69
N GLY A 241 -8.58 -12.99 17.59
CA GLY A 241 -9.47 -12.13 18.37
C GLY A 241 -8.64 -11.31 19.36
N TRP A 242 -8.61 -10.00 19.20
CA TRP A 242 -8.16 -9.08 20.25
C TRP A 242 -9.07 -9.19 21.49
N ARG A 243 -8.47 -9.06 22.66
CA ARG A 243 -9.20 -8.90 23.92
C ARG A 243 -8.79 -7.57 24.52
N ALA A 244 -9.73 -6.86 25.13
CA ALA A 244 -9.35 -5.74 25.99
C ALA A 244 -8.37 -6.26 27.04
N ALA A 245 -7.20 -5.64 27.14
CA ALA A 245 -6.28 -5.95 28.22
C ALA A 245 -6.91 -5.49 29.54
N SER A 246 -6.79 -6.29 30.60
CA SER A 246 -7.16 -5.83 31.94
C SER A 246 -6.25 -4.66 32.36
N ASP A 247 -6.78 -3.74 33.16
CA ASP A 247 -6.04 -2.55 33.63
C ASP A 247 -4.74 -2.92 34.38
N ASP A 248 -4.65 -4.14 34.92
CA ASP A 248 -3.49 -4.66 35.65
C ASP A 248 -2.33 -5.14 34.74
N ALA A 249 -2.42 -5.01 33.41
CA ALA A 249 -1.34 -5.38 32.49
C ALA A 249 -0.19 -4.34 32.54
N TYR A 250 0.79 -4.59 33.42
CA TYR A 250 1.95 -3.76 33.78
C TYR A 250 2.92 -3.29 32.67
N ALA A 251 2.64 -3.51 31.38
CA ALA A 251 3.58 -3.10 30.32
C ALA A 251 3.34 -1.66 29.85
N SER A 252 4.02 -0.67 30.44
CA SER A 252 4.16 0.63 29.78
C SER A 252 4.98 0.43 28.49
N GLY A 253 4.33 0.45 27.33
CA GLY A 253 5.02 0.43 26.06
C GLY A 253 5.99 1.61 25.94
N GLU A 254 7.01 1.47 25.08
CA GLU A 254 7.94 2.55 24.76
C GLU A 254 7.15 3.76 24.21
N PRO A 255 7.30 4.96 24.81
CA PRO A 255 6.59 6.13 24.33
C PRO A 255 7.16 6.59 22.98
N ILE A 256 6.29 6.70 21.98
CA ILE A 256 6.62 7.19 20.64
C ILE A 256 5.86 8.47 20.33
N GLU A 257 6.41 9.29 19.44
CA GLU A 257 5.76 10.51 18.92
C GLU A 257 5.59 10.45 17.42
N VAL A 258 4.51 11.07 16.90
CA VAL A 258 4.35 11.27 15.46
C VAL A 258 5.30 12.39 15.02
N PRO A 259 6.21 12.14 14.06
CA PRO A 259 7.19 13.14 13.66
C PRO A 259 6.53 14.41 13.08
N PRO A 260 6.99 15.63 13.46
CA PRO A 260 6.41 16.88 12.96
C PRO A 260 6.62 17.08 11.44
N TRP A 261 7.61 16.41 10.86
CA TRP A 261 7.91 16.45 9.43
C TRP A 261 7.17 15.39 8.60
N LEU A 262 6.33 14.54 9.22
CA LEU A 262 5.67 13.40 8.55
C LEU A 262 4.94 13.82 7.26
N ALA A 263 4.22 14.94 7.29
CA ALA A 263 3.50 15.46 6.12
C ALA A 263 4.43 15.86 4.97
N ARG A 264 5.59 16.46 5.28
CA ARG A 264 6.60 16.81 4.27
C ARG A 264 7.27 15.56 3.71
N GLY A 265 7.53 14.57 4.56
CA GLY A 265 8.03 13.25 4.16
C GLY A 265 7.10 12.54 3.18
N GLU A 266 5.80 12.58 3.47
CA GLU A 266 4.77 11.99 2.61
C GLU A 266 4.76 12.63 1.20
N GLU A 267 4.76 13.96 1.13
CA GLU A 267 4.79 14.69 -0.14
C GLU A 267 6.09 14.45 -0.91
N TYR A 268 7.22 14.46 -0.21
CA TYR A 268 8.53 14.21 -0.81
C TYR A 268 8.59 12.81 -1.46
N LEU A 269 8.11 11.77 -0.77
CA LEU A 269 8.06 10.41 -1.29
C LEU A 269 7.18 10.28 -2.53
N ARG A 270 6.08 11.04 -2.62
CA ARG A 270 5.22 11.07 -3.82
C ARG A 270 5.99 11.56 -5.06
N SER A 271 6.88 12.54 -4.87
CA SER A 271 7.75 13.05 -5.94
C SER A 271 8.98 12.17 -6.23
N LYS A 272 9.26 11.15 -5.40
CA LYS A 272 10.46 10.31 -5.48
C LYS A 272 10.11 8.81 -5.45
N PRO A 273 9.55 8.24 -6.55
CA PRO A 273 9.07 6.86 -6.57
C PRO A 273 10.10 5.81 -6.17
N ARG A 274 11.39 6.02 -6.48
CA ARG A 274 12.47 5.08 -6.12
C ARG A 274 12.72 5.02 -4.61
N ILE A 275 12.69 6.17 -3.92
CA ILE A 275 12.80 6.21 -2.44
C ILE A 275 11.58 5.54 -1.83
N ARG A 276 10.39 5.80 -2.39
CA ARG A 276 9.14 5.15 -1.96
C ARG A 276 9.21 3.62 -2.09
N HIS A 277 9.74 3.09 -3.19
CA HIS A 277 9.92 1.64 -3.35
C HIS A 277 10.92 1.06 -2.36
N ALA A 278 12.04 1.76 -2.11
CA ALA A 278 13.01 1.36 -1.10
C ALA A 278 12.35 1.32 0.31
N LEU A 279 11.56 2.34 0.64
CA LEU A 279 10.80 2.40 1.90
C LEU A 279 9.84 1.21 2.06
N PHE A 280 9.05 0.88 1.02
CA PHE A 280 8.15 -0.27 1.07
C PHE A 280 8.90 -1.59 1.22
N MET A 281 10.04 -1.74 0.55
CA MET A 281 10.84 -2.95 0.68
C MET A 281 11.45 -3.07 2.07
N HIS A 282 11.91 -1.97 2.68
CA HIS A 282 12.36 -1.97 4.07
C HIS A 282 11.24 -2.36 5.03
N HIS A 283 10.04 -1.80 4.85
CA HIS A 283 8.87 -2.10 5.65
C HIS A 283 8.42 -3.56 5.55
N GLU A 284 8.48 -4.14 4.35
CA GLU A 284 8.26 -5.57 4.14
C GLU A 284 9.29 -6.40 4.92
N GLY A 285 10.57 -6.00 4.85
CA GLY A 285 11.65 -6.62 5.62
C GLY A 285 11.36 -6.64 7.13
N LEU A 286 10.92 -5.51 7.70
CA LEU A 286 10.55 -5.43 9.12
C LEU A 286 9.40 -6.38 9.46
N SER A 287 8.43 -6.52 8.56
CA SER A 287 7.22 -7.32 8.80
C SER A 287 7.50 -8.82 8.76
N ILE A 288 8.40 -9.27 7.88
CA ILE A 288 8.71 -10.69 7.72
C ILE A 288 9.91 -11.16 8.55
N GLU A 289 10.77 -10.25 9.04
CA GLU A 289 11.98 -10.59 9.81
C GLU A 289 11.74 -11.56 10.98
N PRO A 290 10.66 -11.43 11.79
CA PRO A 290 10.45 -12.34 12.92
C PRO A 290 10.27 -13.81 12.52
N ASP A 291 9.79 -14.08 11.32
CA ASP A 291 9.47 -15.44 10.84
C ASP A 291 10.42 -15.90 9.72
N HIS A 292 10.93 -14.97 8.93
CA HIS A 292 11.71 -15.20 7.73
C HIS A 292 12.93 -14.25 7.60
N PRO A 293 13.92 -14.32 8.51
CA PRO A 293 15.12 -13.47 8.47
C PRO A 293 15.92 -13.55 7.16
N SER A 294 15.93 -14.68 6.45
CA SER A 294 16.61 -14.76 5.14
C SER A 294 15.87 -13.95 4.08
N LEU A 295 14.54 -13.97 4.07
CA LEU A 295 13.74 -13.13 3.16
C LEU A 295 13.83 -11.66 3.56
N ALA A 296 13.85 -11.35 4.86
CA ALA A 296 14.07 -9.99 5.34
C ALA A 296 15.43 -9.44 4.87
N LEU A 297 16.49 -10.25 4.88
CA LEU A 297 17.78 -9.85 4.29
C LEU A 297 17.66 -9.49 2.81
N VAL A 298 16.86 -10.23 2.03
CA VAL A 298 16.59 -9.90 0.62
C VAL A 298 15.93 -8.51 0.52
N CYS A 299 14.94 -8.23 1.36
CA CYS A 299 14.25 -6.95 1.41
C CYS A 299 15.19 -5.78 1.78
N TYR A 300 15.98 -5.93 2.84
CA TYR A 300 16.91 -4.89 3.28
C TYR A 300 18.02 -4.65 2.25
N THR A 301 18.58 -5.69 1.65
CA THR A 301 19.60 -5.53 0.59
C THR A 301 19.02 -4.89 -0.66
N ALA A 302 17.82 -5.28 -1.10
CA ALA A 302 17.13 -4.64 -2.23
C ALA A 302 16.84 -3.15 -1.96
N THR A 303 16.55 -2.80 -0.71
CA THR A 303 16.42 -1.40 -0.26
C THR A 303 17.74 -0.64 -0.45
N VAL A 304 18.85 -1.17 0.07
CA VAL A 304 20.19 -0.57 -0.08
C VAL A 304 20.55 -0.42 -1.55
N GLU A 305 20.34 -1.45 -2.37
CA GLU A 305 20.60 -1.42 -3.81
C GLU A 305 19.77 -0.33 -4.51
N THR A 306 18.50 -0.20 -4.15
CA THR A 306 17.61 0.80 -4.73
C THR A 306 18.10 2.21 -4.41
N VAL A 307 18.48 2.47 -3.15
CA VAL A 307 19.02 3.77 -2.71
C VAL A 307 20.39 4.04 -3.35
N ALA A 308 21.27 3.05 -3.42
CA ALA A 308 22.60 3.16 -4.00
C ALA A 308 22.61 3.57 -5.49
N GLN A 309 21.48 3.37 -6.18
CA GLN A 309 21.30 3.71 -7.58
C GLN A 309 20.55 5.03 -7.81
N ILE A 310 20.07 5.71 -6.76
CA ILE A 310 19.45 7.03 -6.88
C ILE A 310 20.51 8.01 -7.41
N ASP A 311 20.14 8.78 -8.42
CA ASP A 311 20.96 9.80 -9.09
C ASP A 311 22.30 9.32 -9.71
N LYS A 312 22.56 8.02 -9.75
CA LYS A 312 23.73 7.42 -10.42
C LYS A 312 23.35 6.81 -11.75
N LYS A 313 23.99 7.26 -12.83
CA LYS A 313 23.91 6.57 -14.14
C LYS A 313 24.62 5.22 -14.02
N PRO A 314 23.97 4.10 -14.37
CA PRO A 314 24.64 2.80 -14.36
C PRO A 314 25.78 2.81 -15.38
N GLU A 315 26.99 2.49 -14.92
CA GLU A 315 28.11 2.18 -15.81
C GLU A 315 27.76 0.89 -16.57
N LYS A 316 27.92 0.89 -17.89
CA LYS A 316 27.70 -0.30 -18.72
C LYS A 316 29.03 -0.81 -19.25
N CYS A 317 29.18 -2.12 -19.31
CA CYS A 317 30.31 -2.75 -19.98
C CYS A 317 30.28 -2.39 -21.45
N ALA A 318 31.37 -1.81 -21.96
CA ALA A 318 31.48 -1.40 -23.36
C ALA A 318 31.32 -2.57 -24.34
N HIS A 319 31.64 -3.80 -23.92
CA HIS A 319 31.57 -4.99 -24.77
C HIS A 319 30.22 -5.70 -24.74
N CYS A 320 29.63 -5.93 -23.56
CA CYS A 320 28.41 -6.75 -23.43
C CYS A 320 27.17 -5.98 -22.95
N GLY A 321 27.28 -4.67 -22.68
CA GLY A 321 26.17 -3.83 -22.25
C GLY A 321 25.64 -4.13 -20.84
N SER A 322 26.21 -5.10 -20.13
CA SER A 322 25.84 -5.42 -18.76
C SER A 322 26.15 -4.25 -17.83
N THR A 323 25.32 -4.05 -16.82
CA THR A 323 25.56 -2.99 -15.82
C THR A 323 26.75 -3.41 -14.96
N LEU A 324 27.85 -2.68 -15.08
CA LEU A 324 29.02 -2.82 -14.23
C LEU A 324 28.69 -2.25 -12.84
N SER A 325 29.48 -2.67 -11.85
CA SER A 325 29.56 -2.02 -10.53
C SER A 325 28.31 -2.00 -9.62
N SER A 326 27.28 -2.83 -9.83
CA SER A 326 26.15 -2.93 -8.86
C SER A 326 26.62 -3.29 -7.45
N ARG A 327 27.53 -4.27 -7.31
CA ARG A 327 28.14 -4.63 -6.03
C ARG A 327 28.95 -3.48 -5.42
N ARG A 328 29.77 -2.80 -6.24
CA ARG A 328 30.57 -1.65 -5.77
C ARG A 328 29.66 -0.52 -5.29
N ARG A 329 28.56 -0.21 -5.99
CA ARG A 329 27.59 0.81 -5.56
C ARG A 329 26.92 0.44 -4.24
N PHE A 330 26.60 -0.84 -4.04
CA PHE A 330 26.11 -1.34 -2.75
C PHE A 330 27.16 -1.13 -1.65
N GLU A 331 28.41 -1.57 -1.89
CA GLU A 331 29.54 -1.42 -0.94
C GLU A 331 29.80 0.06 -0.59
N ASP A 332 29.79 0.94 -1.59
CA ASP A 332 29.96 2.38 -1.39
C ASP A 332 28.80 2.97 -0.58
N ALA A 333 27.56 2.52 -0.80
CA ALA A 333 26.41 3.01 -0.07
C ALA A 333 26.43 2.58 1.39
N VAL A 334 26.74 1.31 1.70
CA VAL A 334 26.76 0.84 3.10
C VAL A 334 27.84 1.54 3.92
N LYS A 335 28.98 1.90 3.32
CA LYS A 335 30.05 2.68 3.96
C LYS A 335 29.63 4.10 4.36
N LEU A 336 28.54 4.63 3.81
CA LEU A 336 28.03 5.94 4.21
C LEU A 336 27.39 5.90 5.61
N VAL A 337 26.91 4.74 6.06
CA VAL A 337 26.10 4.62 7.28
C VAL A 337 26.65 3.62 8.31
N LEU A 338 27.53 2.69 7.87
CA LEU A 338 28.18 1.68 8.70
C LEU A 338 29.68 1.97 8.89
N ALA A 339 30.26 1.42 9.96
CA ALA A 339 31.72 1.32 10.10
C ALA A 339 32.31 0.33 9.07
N ASP A 340 33.62 0.45 8.79
CA ASP A 340 34.29 -0.32 7.72
C ASP A 340 34.19 -1.85 7.91
N ASP A 341 34.27 -2.33 9.16
CA ASP A 341 34.16 -3.75 9.52
C ASP A 341 32.74 -4.28 9.29
N GLN A 342 31.72 -3.53 9.72
CA GLN A 342 30.31 -3.85 9.49
C GLN A 342 29.96 -3.80 8.00
N ALA A 343 30.47 -2.80 7.28
CA ALA A 343 30.30 -2.67 5.84
C ALA A 343 30.92 -3.85 5.08
N ALA A 344 32.14 -4.25 5.44
CA ALA A 344 32.81 -5.42 4.85
C ALA A 344 32.04 -6.73 5.14
N SER A 345 31.54 -6.88 6.37
CA SER A 345 30.71 -8.04 6.78
C SER A 345 29.41 -8.11 5.97
N LEU A 346 28.66 -7.01 5.88
CA LEU A 346 27.42 -6.95 5.11
C LEU A 346 27.66 -7.15 3.60
N ALA A 347 28.77 -6.65 3.06
CA ALA A 347 29.16 -6.90 1.67
C ALA A 347 29.44 -8.39 1.40
N ALA A 348 30.02 -9.12 2.35
CA ALA A 348 30.20 -10.56 2.25
C ALA A 348 28.86 -11.32 2.28
N ALA A 349 27.89 -10.84 3.08
CA ALA A 349 26.55 -11.40 3.17
C ALA A 349 25.71 -11.25 1.88
N TYR A 350 26.13 -10.39 0.93
CA TYR A 350 25.50 -10.28 -0.39
C TYR A 350 25.38 -11.63 -1.11
N VAL A 351 26.35 -12.52 -0.92
CA VAL A 351 26.31 -13.90 -1.48
C VAL A 351 25.17 -14.72 -0.88
N GLN A 352 24.87 -14.52 0.41
CA GLN A 352 23.78 -15.24 1.10
C GLN A 352 22.43 -14.84 0.52
N ARG A 353 22.17 -13.53 0.35
CA ARG A 353 21.00 -13.03 -0.37
C ARG A 353 20.84 -13.66 -1.75
N SER A 354 21.93 -13.73 -2.52
CA SER A 354 21.90 -14.35 -3.85
C SER A 354 21.50 -15.83 -3.79
N ARG A 355 21.96 -16.59 -2.78
CA ARG A 355 21.58 -17.99 -2.59
C ARG A 355 20.13 -18.14 -2.14
N THR A 356 19.62 -17.26 -1.29
CA THR A 356 18.19 -17.25 -0.92
C THR A 356 17.31 -17.04 -2.15
N VAL A 357 17.59 -16.01 -2.95
CA VAL A 357 16.77 -15.68 -4.14
C VAL A 357 16.85 -16.74 -5.23
N HIS A 358 18.04 -17.26 -5.54
CA HIS A 358 18.24 -18.13 -6.71
C HIS A 358 18.24 -19.62 -6.38
N GLN A 359 18.42 -19.99 -5.12
CA GLN A 359 18.53 -21.41 -4.70
C GLN A 359 17.55 -21.77 -3.58
N GLY A 360 16.70 -20.84 -3.12
CA GLY A 360 15.75 -21.08 -2.03
C GLY A 360 16.42 -21.39 -0.69
N ARG A 361 17.69 -20.99 -0.51
CA ARG A 361 18.45 -21.32 0.70
C ARG A 361 18.09 -20.37 1.85
N LEU A 362 17.68 -20.94 2.98
CA LEU A 362 17.49 -20.21 4.25
C LEU A 362 18.71 -20.39 5.15
N HIS A 363 19.07 -19.34 5.89
CA HIS A 363 20.35 -19.18 6.60
C HIS A 363 20.21 -19.02 8.12
N GLY A 364 19.00 -18.70 8.62
CA GLY A 364 18.73 -18.56 10.06
C GLY A 364 18.04 -19.77 10.68
N THR A 365 17.26 -19.52 11.73
CA THR A 365 16.46 -20.56 12.42
C THR A 365 15.24 -21.03 11.61
N GLU A 366 15.00 -20.46 10.43
CA GLU A 366 13.82 -20.70 9.56
C GLU A 366 13.59 -22.18 9.22
N HIS A 367 14.65 -22.98 9.11
CA HIS A 367 14.53 -24.43 8.84
C HIS A 367 14.10 -25.24 10.06
N ARG A 368 14.14 -24.66 11.25
CA ARG A 368 13.91 -25.37 12.51
C ARG A 368 12.71 -24.76 13.23
N MET A 369 11.51 -25.14 12.80
CA MET A 369 10.28 -24.80 13.55
C MET A 369 10.43 -25.19 15.02
N GLY A 370 10.29 -24.19 15.89
CA GLY A 370 10.40 -24.32 17.33
C GLY A 370 11.82 -24.32 17.88
N SER A 371 12.89 -24.61 17.11
CA SER A 371 14.24 -24.65 17.67
C SER A 371 14.78 -23.24 17.87
N TRP A 372 14.89 -22.84 19.13
CA TRP A 372 15.97 -21.94 19.52
C TRP A 372 17.26 -22.71 19.20
N GLY A 373 18.20 -22.10 18.47
CA GLY A 373 19.48 -22.75 18.19
C GLY A 373 20.14 -23.24 19.48
N PRO A 374 21.24 -24.02 19.41
CA PRO A 374 21.98 -24.33 20.61
C PRO A 374 22.43 -23.00 21.25
N MET A 375 21.71 -22.51 22.27
CA MET A 375 22.11 -21.37 23.11
C MET A 375 23.29 -21.81 24.00
N SER A 376 24.33 -22.32 23.36
CA SER A 376 25.57 -22.69 23.99
C SER A 376 26.35 -21.40 24.16
N LEU A 377 26.63 -21.02 25.40
CA LEU A 377 27.48 -19.87 25.71
C LEU A 377 28.93 -20.03 25.19
N PHE A 378 29.29 -21.22 24.70
CA PHE A 378 30.67 -21.58 24.33
C PHE A 378 30.85 -22.05 22.88
N LEU A 379 29.76 -22.24 22.13
CA LEU A 379 29.83 -22.62 20.72
C LEU A 379 29.13 -21.54 19.89
N GLY A 380 29.80 -21.04 18.84
CA GLY A 380 29.16 -20.12 17.91
C GLY A 380 27.91 -20.76 17.31
N ASP A 381 26.82 -19.99 17.27
CA ASP A 381 25.57 -20.39 16.63
C ASP A 381 25.42 -19.61 15.32
N PRO A 382 25.69 -20.24 14.15
CA PRO A 382 25.62 -19.55 12.87
C PRO A 382 24.25 -18.94 12.56
N ALA A 383 23.16 -19.49 13.11
CA ALA A 383 21.83 -18.93 12.91
C ALA A 383 21.63 -17.66 13.72
N PHE A 384 22.13 -17.65 14.97
CA PHE A 384 22.16 -16.44 15.80
C PHE A 384 23.05 -15.37 15.18
N ASP A 385 24.26 -15.71 14.72
CA ASP A 385 25.18 -14.79 14.06
C ASP A 385 24.58 -14.20 12.77
N PHE A 386 23.82 -15.00 12.03
CA PHE A 386 23.10 -14.54 10.85
C PHE A 386 21.99 -13.53 11.22
N GLU A 387 21.10 -13.88 12.15
CA GLU A 387 19.99 -13.01 12.54
C GLU A 387 20.49 -11.73 13.23
N MET A 388 21.31 -11.88 14.27
CA MET A 388 21.76 -10.77 15.12
C MET A 388 22.89 -9.95 14.50
N GLY A 389 23.76 -10.58 13.71
CA GLY A 389 24.86 -9.91 13.04
C GLY A 389 24.45 -9.41 11.65
N THR A 390 24.09 -10.35 10.76
CA THR A 390 23.89 -10.03 9.33
C THR A 390 22.58 -9.29 9.07
N VAL A 391 21.45 -9.85 9.49
CA VAL A 391 20.11 -9.29 9.20
C VAL A 391 19.93 -7.94 9.90
N ARG A 392 20.29 -7.82 11.18
CA ARG A 392 20.23 -6.53 11.90
C ARG A 392 21.13 -5.46 11.29
N THR A 393 22.35 -5.80 10.85
CA THR A 393 23.23 -4.84 10.17
C THR A 393 22.62 -4.38 8.84
N ALA A 394 21.98 -5.29 8.09
CA ALA A 394 21.26 -4.95 6.86
C ALA A 394 20.04 -4.05 7.13
N LYS A 395 19.23 -4.39 8.15
CA LYS A 395 18.09 -3.58 8.62
C LYS A 395 18.57 -2.16 8.94
N TYR A 396 19.61 -2.04 9.77
CA TYR A 396 20.18 -0.77 10.17
C TYR A 396 20.69 0.05 8.96
N ALA A 397 21.49 -0.56 8.08
CA ALA A 397 22.02 0.11 6.91
C ALA A 397 20.90 0.61 5.98
N SER A 398 19.90 -0.24 5.73
CA SER A 398 18.75 0.11 4.89
C SER A 398 17.93 1.26 5.49
N ARG A 399 17.67 1.23 6.81
CA ARG A 399 16.98 2.31 7.53
C ARG A 399 17.71 3.64 7.40
N TRP A 400 18.99 3.66 7.74
CA TRP A 400 19.79 4.90 7.75
C TRP A 400 20.00 5.47 6.36
N LEU A 401 20.16 4.63 5.34
CA LEU A 401 20.23 5.10 3.96
C LEU A 401 18.92 5.77 3.51
N ILE A 402 17.76 5.21 3.86
CA ILE A 402 16.48 5.88 3.56
C ILE A 402 16.37 7.20 4.32
N LEU A 403 16.73 7.24 5.61
CA LEU A 403 16.67 8.45 6.42
C LEU A 403 17.56 9.57 5.85
N GLU A 404 18.77 9.27 5.37
CA GLU A 404 19.63 10.24 4.68
C GLU A 404 18.97 10.77 3.38
N GLN A 405 18.25 9.93 2.64
CA GLN A 405 17.49 10.40 1.46
C GLN A 405 16.31 11.31 1.82
N LEU A 406 15.77 11.17 3.03
CA LEU A 406 14.69 12.00 3.58
C LEU A 406 15.21 13.24 4.32
N ARG A 407 16.52 13.37 4.54
CA ARG A 407 17.14 14.50 5.23
C ARG A 407 16.68 15.88 4.75
N PRO A 408 16.43 16.15 3.45
CA PRO A 408 15.94 17.45 2.99
C PRO A 408 14.59 17.90 3.60
N VAL A 409 13.80 16.98 4.15
CA VAL A 409 12.48 17.28 4.73
C VAL A 409 12.39 17.04 6.25
N ILE A 410 13.44 16.49 6.86
CA ILE A 410 13.56 16.29 8.30
C ILE A 410 14.18 17.55 8.90
N ASP A 411 13.54 18.16 9.91
CA ASP A 411 14.11 19.28 10.65
C ASP A 411 15.30 18.85 11.54
N GLU A 412 16.18 19.80 11.87
CA GLU A 412 17.42 19.51 12.60
C GLU A 412 17.18 18.86 13.96
N ASP A 413 16.14 19.29 14.69
CA ASP A 413 15.78 18.73 15.99
C ASP A 413 15.33 17.26 15.86
N SER A 414 14.48 16.96 14.88
CA SER A 414 14.05 15.60 14.58
C SER A 414 15.20 14.73 14.09
N TRP A 415 16.11 15.27 13.28
CA TRP A 415 17.30 14.56 12.83
C TRP A 415 18.24 14.23 13.99
N ALA A 416 18.47 15.18 14.89
CA ALA A 416 19.25 14.98 16.11
C ALA A 416 18.60 13.94 17.03
N ALA A 417 17.27 13.94 17.15
CA ALA A 417 16.54 12.92 17.89
C ALA A 417 16.74 11.52 17.29
N LEU A 418 16.57 11.36 15.97
CA LEU A 418 16.81 10.09 15.27
C LEU A 418 18.27 9.63 15.41
N SER A 419 19.22 10.56 15.34
CA SER A 419 20.66 10.27 15.46
C SER A 419 21.07 9.79 16.85
N ARG A 420 20.33 10.15 17.90
CA ARG A 420 20.55 9.62 19.26
C ARG A 420 20.05 8.20 19.44
N MET A 421 19.19 7.73 18.53
CA MET A 421 18.74 6.33 18.49
C MET A 421 19.70 5.45 17.66
N LYS A 422 20.74 6.05 17.06
CA LYS A 422 21.79 5.36 16.30
C LYS A 422 22.71 4.59 17.25
#